data_AF-A0A9E2GDS5-F1
#
_entry.id   AF-A0A9E2GDS5-F1
#
_cell.length_a   1.000
_cell.length_b   1.000
_cell.length_c   1.000
_cell.angle_alpha   90.00
_cell.angle_beta   90.00
_cell.angle_gamma   90.00
#
_symmetry.space_group_name_H-M   'P 1'
#
loop_
_entity.id
_entity.type
_entity.pdbx_description
1 polymer ?
#
loop_
_entity_poly.entity_id
_entity_poly.type
_entity_poly.pdbx_seq_one_letter_code
_entity_poly.pdbx_strand_id
1 'polypeptide(L)'
;ADVAESQRCTWHGPRGLYHSLWQDGLKKKDSQPETDKIKQLIGIELPEGDFEILKEEDKETVKSKYESSKTEIKELIKTFREKGYKNGASYLENISDRLFTNIEIWLKTGVIAPKTTSLLERLFREIGRRLKKIAWGWSDKAVTNISKMIMIRQYSRDKWEQYWKDKLGIKGYFDIEIMSVNLSSCKHF
;
A
#
# COMPACT_ATOMS: atom_id res chain seq x y z
N ALA A 1 28.85 -4.02 -1.18
CA ALA A 1 27.87 -3.31 -2.03
C ALA A 1 26.62 -3.15 -1.20
N ASP A 2 26.39 -1.93 -0.72
CA ASP A 2 25.26 -1.55 0.14
C ASP A 2 24.00 -1.46 -0.73
N VAL A 3 23.44 -2.63 -1.07
CA VAL A 3 22.15 -2.70 -1.74
C VAL A 3 21.12 -2.48 -0.64
N ALA A 4 20.53 -1.29 -0.57
CA ALA A 4 19.37 -1.01 0.26
C ALA A 4 18.43 -2.23 0.23
N GLU A 5 18.28 -2.93 1.36
CA GLU A 5 17.55 -4.19 1.41
C GLU A 5 16.10 -3.92 0.96
N SER A 6 15.74 -4.38 -0.24
CA SER A 6 14.46 -4.05 -0.85
C SER A 6 13.35 -4.93 -0.29
N GLN A 7 12.30 -4.34 0.28
CA GLN A 7 11.11 -5.10 0.65
C GLN A 7 10.16 -5.32 -0.54
N ARG A 8 9.62 -6.54 -0.68
CA ARG A 8 8.50 -6.81 -1.58
C ARG A 8 7.23 -6.19 -1.04
N CYS A 9 6.47 -5.51 -1.90
CA CYS A 9 5.24 -4.85 -1.52
C CYS A 9 4.22 -5.87 -0.98
N THR A 10 3.89 -5.74 0.30
CA THR A 10 2.94 -6.59 1.03
C THR A 10 1.53 -6.56 0.44
N TRP A 11 1.17 -5.48 -0.26
CA TRP A 11 -0.10 -5.36 -0.98
C TRP A 11 -0.15 -6.17 -2.28
N HIS A 12 0.98 -6.23 -2.99
CA HIS A 12 1.10 -6.98 -4.24
C HIS A 12 1.27 -8.48 -3.98
N GLY A 13 1.85 -8.88 -2.84
CA GLY A 13 2.03 -10.29 -2.46
C GLY A 13 0.75 -11.13 -2.66
N PRO A 14 -0.33 -10.90 -1.90
CA PRO A 14 -1.58 -11.65 -2.04
C PRO A 14 -2.26 -11.51 -3.41
N ARG A 15 -2.14 -10.34 -4.06
CA ARG A 15 -2.78 -10.09 -5.37
C ARG A 15 -2.09 -10.83 -6.51
N GLY A 16 -0.76 -10.86 -6.51
CA GLY A 16 0.00 -11.63 -7.48
C GLY A 16 -0.20 -13.13 -7.29
N LEU A 17 -0.37 -13.59 -6.04
CA LEU A 17 -0.64 -14.99 -5.75
C LEU A 17 -1.93 -15.48 -6.43
N TYR A 18 -2.99 -14.66 -6.42
CA TYR A 18 -4.23 -15.00 -7.13
C TYR A 18 -3.98 -15.29 -8.62
N HIS A 19 -3.18 -14.46 -9.29
CA HIS A 19 -2.85 -14.67 -10.69
C HIS A 19 -2.07 -15.97 -10.90
N SER A 20 -1.08 -16.25 -10.06
CA SER A 20 -0.30 -17.49 -10.13
C SER A 20 -1.15 -18.74 -9.89
N LEU A 21 -2.06 -18.72 -8.92
CA LEU A 21 -3.00 -19.83 -8.69
C LEU A 21 -4.00 -19.99 -9.84
N TRP A 22 -4.43 -18.90 -10.46
CA TRP A 22 -5.25 -18.97 -11.67
C TRP A 22 -4.51 -19.63 -12.84
N GLN A 23 -3.20 -19.38 -13.00
CA GLN A 23 -2.37 -20.08 -13.99
C GLN A 23 -2.25 -21.59 -13.69
N ASP A 24 -2.38 -21.99 -12.44
CA ASP A 24 -2.47 -23.40 -12.02
C ASP A 24 -3.89 -23.99 -12.15
N GLY A 25 -4.86 -23.23 -12.68
CA GLY A 25 -6.22 -23.69 -12.94
C GLY A 25 -7.21 -23.46 -11.79
N LEU A 26 -6.83 -22.79 -10.71
CA LEU A 26 -7.75 -22.49 -9.62
C LEU A 26 -8.73 -21.37 -9.98
N LYS A 27 -9.97 -21.54 -9.54
CA LYS A 27 -10.97 -20.47 -9.61
C LYS A 27 -10.78 -19.51 -8.44
N LYS A 28 -11.38 -18.32 -8.58
CA LYS A 28 -11.32 -17.26 -7.56
C LYS A 28 -11.76 -17.74 -6.17
N LYS A 29 -12.84 -18.52 -6.08
CA LYS A 29 -13.37 -19.03 -4.81
C LYS A 29 -12.36 -19.95 -4.10
N ASP A 30 -11.64 -20.76 -4.88
CA ASP A 30 -10.70 -21.76 -4.35
C ASP A 30 -9.34 -21.12 -4.01
N SER A 31 -8.97 -20.04 -4.72
CA SER A 31 -7.75 -19.28 -4.44
C SER A 31 -7.90 -18.34 -3.24
N GLN A 32 -9.14 -17.91 -2.93
CA GLN A 32 -9.41 -16.91 -1.91
C GLN A 32 -8.86 -17.27 -0.52
N PRO A 33 -9.09 -18.50 0.02
CA PRO A 33 -8.57 -18.88 1.33
C PRO A 33 -7.05 -18.78 1.41
N GLU A 34 -6.36 -19.20 0.36
CA GLU A 34 -4.89 -19.19 0.33
C GLU A 34 -4.35 -17.74 0.24
N THR A 35 -5.02 -16.88 -0.54
CA THR A 35 -4.65 -15.45 -0.61
C THR A 35 -4.95 -14.71 0.70
N ASP A 36 -5.99 -15.09 1.42
CA ASP A 36 -6.33 -14.49 2.72
C ASP A 36 -5.39 -14.97 3.82
N LYS A 37 -4.99 -16.24 3.80
CA LYS A 37 -3.95 -16.77 4.68
C LYS A 37 -2.66 -15.97 4.52
N ILE A 38 -2.21 -15.71 3.30
CA ILE A 38 -1.02 -14.88 3.05
C ILE A 38 -1.17 -13.45 3.57
N LYS A 39 -2.35 -12.82 3.45
CA LYS A 39 -2.58 -11.49 4.04
C LYS A 39 -2.40 -11.49 5.55
N GLN A 40 -2.91 -12.52 6.23
CA GLN A 40 -2.78 -12.65 7.68
C GLN A 40 -1.31 -12.82 8.08
N LEU A 41 -0.56 -13.69 7.40
CA LEU A 41 0.87 -13.95 7.69
C LEU A 41 1.76 -12.72 7.48
N ILE A 42 1.42 -11.87 6.51
CA ILE A 42 2.17 -10.63 6.23
C ILE A 42 1.73 -9.48 7.16
N GLY A 43 0.56 -9.60 7.78
CA GLY A 43 -0.09 -8.56 8.57
C GLY A 43 0.52 -8.28 9.93
N ILE A 44 1.82 -8.54 10.14
CA ILE A 44 2.49 -8.26 11.41
C ILE A 44 2.62 -6.75 11.58
N GLU A 45 1.87 -6.17 12.51
CA GLU A 45 1.94 -4.76 12.87
C GLU A 45 3.15 -4.51 13.80
N LEU A 46 3.91 -3.46 13.49
CA LEU A 46 4.96 -2.96 14.37
C LEU A 46 4.28 -2.02 15.38
N PRO A 47 4.79 -1.91 16.63
CA PRO A 47 4.27 -0.96 17.60
C PRO A 47 4.21 0.47 17.03
N GLU A 48 3.14 1.20 17.32
CA GLU A 48 3.05 2.63 17.01
C GLU A 48 3.98 3.39 17.98
N GLY A 49 5.06 3.97 17.44
CA GLY A 49 5.97 4.80 18.23
C GLY A 49 6.94 5.52 17.31
N ASP A 50 7.02 6.85 17.40
CA ASP A 50 8.06 7.63 16.74
C ASP A 50 9.37 7.42 17.50
N PHE A 51 10.28 6.62 16.95
CA PHE A 51 11.67 6.53 17.41
C PHE A 51 11.87 6.30 18.93
N GLU A 52 10.90 5.70 19.62
CA GLU A 52 11.04 5.43 21.05
C GLU A 52 11.89 4.17 21.28
N ILE A 53 12.86 4.31 22.20
CA ILE A 53 13.73 3.23 22.65
C ILE A 53 12.85 2.11 23.20
N LEU A 54 12.84 0.99 22.48
CA LEU A 54 11.92 -0.13 22.70
C LEU A 54 12.18 -0.87 24.01
N LYS A 55 11.09 -1.35 24.62
CA LYS A 55 11.12 -2.40 25.65
C LYS A 55 11.42 -3.75 25.00
N GLU A 56 12.23 -4.57 25.66
CA GLU A 56 12.66 -5.87 25.11
C GLU A 56 11.48 -6.86 24.92
N GLU A 57 10.40 -6.68 25.69
CA GLU A 57 9.17 -7.47 25.62
C GLU A 57 8.44 -7.33 24.26
N ASP A 58 8.44 -6.14 23.66
CA ASP A 58 7.77 -5.87 22.37
C ASP A 58 8.53 -6.54 21.22
N LYS A 59 9.86 -6.59 21.31
CA LYS A 59 10.71 -7.27 20.31
C LYS A 59 10.46 -8.77 20.29
N GLU A 60 10.34 -9.41 21.45
CA GLU A 60 10.14 -10.86 21.52
C GLU A 60 8.79 -11.26 20.93
N THR A 61 7.73 -10.48 21.17
CA THR A 61 6.40 -10.71 20.60
C THR A 61 6.41 -10.62 19.07
N VAL A 62 7.06 -9.59 18.51
CA VAL A 62 7.18 -9.42 17.06
C VAL A 62 8.04 -10.53 16.44
N LYS A 63 9.15 -10.88 17.09
CA LYS A 63 10.05 -11.95 16.64
C LYS A 63 9.34 -13.31 16.58
N SER A 64 8.58 -13.65 17.62
CA SER A 64 7.79 -14.89 17.66
C SER A 64 6.76 -14.95 16.52
N LYS A 65 5.99 -13.87 16.30
CA LYS A 65 5.05 -13.77 15.18
C LYS A 65 5.73 -13.89 13.82
N TYR A 66 6.90 -13.28 13.67
CA TYR A 66 7.70 -13.32 12.46
C TYR A 66 8.21 -14.73 12.14
N GLU A 67 8.76 -15.45 13.13
CA GLU A 67 9.25 -16.82 12.94
C GLU A 67 8.10 -17.81 12.66
N SER A 68 6.96 -17.65 13.36
CA SER A 68 5.73 -18.40 13.06
C SER A 68 5.30 -18.17 11.61
N SER A 69 5.23 -16.90 11.19
CA SER A 69 4.79 -16.54 9.84
C SER A 69 5.72 -17.06 8.76
N LYS A 70 7.05 -17.04 8.98
CA LYS A 70 8.02 -17.65 8.06
C LYS A 70 7.84 -19.16 7.95
N THR A 71 7.56 -19.83 9.05
CA THR A 71 7.33 -21.29 9.07
C THR A 71 6.05 -21.63 8.32
N GLU A 72 4.95 -20.92 8.59
CA GLU A 72 3.66 -21.15 7.93
C GLU A 72 3.72 -20.88 6.40
N ILE A 73 4.51 -19.90 5.95
CA ILE A 73 4.74 -19.68 4.51
C ILE A 73 5.47 -20.86 3.87
N LYS A 74 6.49 -21.42 4.54
CA LYS A 74 7.20 -22.61 4.04
C LYS A 74 6.29 -23.83 3.96
N GLU A 75 5.44 -24.03 4.96
CA GLU A 75 4.42 -25.09 4.95
C GLU A 75 3.40 -24.89 3.83
N LEU A 76 2.99 -23.64 3.56
CA LEU A 76 2.08 -23.34 2.47
C LEU A 76 2.72 -23.61 1.10
N ILE A 77 3.99 -23.25 0.93
CA ILE A 77 4.76 -23.59 -0.28
C ILE A 77 4.79 -25.11 -0.48
N LYS A 78 5.08 -25.88 0.58
CA LYS A 78 5.07 -27.36 0.53
C LYS A 78 3.70 -27.89 0.13
N THR A 79 2.64 -27.38 0.75
CA THR A 79 1.25 -27.75 0.44
C THR A 79 0.91 -27.48 -1.04
N PHE A 80 1.37 -26.35 -1.59
CA PHE A 80 1.17 -26.03 -3.01
C PHE A 80 1.91 -26.99 -3.94
N ARG A 81 3.15 -27.37 -3.60
CA ARG A 81 3.90 -28.38 -4.36
C ARG A 81 3.18 -29.72 -4.36
N GLU A 82 2.65 -30.16 -3.22
CA GLU A 82 1.89 -31.42 -3.07
C GLU A 82 0.56 -31.40 -3.85
N LYS A 83 -0.14 -30.27 -3.85
CA LYS A 83 -1.38 -30.06 -4.63
C LYS A 83 -1.14 -29.88 -6.14
N GLY A 84 0.12 -29.73 -6.57
CA GLY A 84 0.48 -29.50 -7.98
C GLY A 84 0.41 -28.05 -8.44
N TYR A 85 0.28 -27.08 -7.53
CA TYR A 85 0.22 -25.63 -7.82
C TYR A 85 1.61 -25.06 -8.05
N LYS A 86 2.19 -25.36 -9.22
CA LYS A 86 3.59 -25.02 -9.55
C LYS A 86 3.82 -23.52 -9.61
N ASN A 87 2.92 -22.76 -10.23
CA ASN A 87 3.07 -21.31 -10.36
C ASN A 87 2.85 -20.61 -9.01
N GLY A 88 1.86 -21.06 -8.23
CA GLY A 88 1.61 -20.56 -6.87
C GLY A 88 2.79 -20.79 -5.93
N ALA A 89 3.35 -22.00 -5.93
CA ALA A 89 4.52 -22.34 -5.10
C ALA A 89 5.74 -21.49 -5.49
N SER A 90 6.05 -21.43 -6.79
CA SER A 90 7.17 -20.63 -7.30
C SER A 90 7.01 -19.15 -7.01
N TYR A 91 5.78 -18.61 -7.12
CA TYR A 91 5.50 -17.23 -6.76
C TYR A 91 5.77 -16.96 -5.28
N LEU A 92 5.29 -17.83 -4.37
CA LEU A 92 5.52 -17.70 -2.94
C LEU A 92 7.01 -17.82 -2.56
N GLU A 93 7.74 -18.76 -3.15
CA GLU A 93 9.19 -18.90 -2.99
C GLU A 93 9.91 -17.61 -3.38
N ASN A 94 9.55 -17.00 -4.51
CA ASN A 94 10.20 -15.78 -5.00
C ASN A 94 9.92 -14.52 -4.15
N ILE A 95 8.77 -14.47 -3.46
CA ILE A 95 8.42 -13.30 -2.64
C ILE A 95 8.80 -13.46 -1.16
N SER A 96 8.90 -14.69 -0.65
CA SER A 96 9.10 -14.99 0.77
C SER A 96 10.42 -14.43 1.30
N ASP A 97 11.49 -14.48 0.50
CA ASP A 97 12.82 -13.99 0.85
C ASP A 97 12.86 -12.51 1.22
N ARG A 98 11.96 -11.70 0.66
CA ARG A 98 11.95 -10.23 0.80
C ARG A 98 10.64 -9.69 1.37
N LEU A 99 9.83 -10.57 1.95
CA LEU A 99 8.50 -10.24 2.46
C LEU A 99 8.59 -9.42 3.76
N PHE A 100 9.56 -9.79 4.60
CA PHE A 100 9.71 -9.33 5.99
C PHE A 100 10.92 -8.42 6.21
N THR A 101 11.52 -7.89 5.14
CA THR A 101 12.73 -7.06 5.22
C THR A 101 12.58 -5.87 6.17
N ASN A 102 11.43 -5.19 6.23
CA ASN A 102 11.21 -4.15 7.25
C ASN A 102 11.25 -4.67 8.68
N ILE A 103 10.71 -5.86 8.93
CA ILE A 103 10.71 -6.50 10.26
C ILE A 103 12.13 -6.91 10.61
N GLU A 104 12.88 -7.46 9.66
CA GLU A 104 14.30 -7.82 9.85
C GLU A 104 15.16 -6.59 10.15
N ILE A 105 14.98 -5.49 9.42
CA ILE A 105 15.65 -4.21 9.70
C ILE A 105 15.26 -3.70 11.08
N TRP A 106 13.98 -3.74 11.44
CA TRP A 106 13.49 -3.30 12.74
C TRP A 106 14.06 -4.16 13.89
N LEU A 107 14.11 -5.48 13.75
CA LEU A 107 14.71 -6.40 14.73
C LEU A 107 16.22 -6.16 14.87
N LYS A 108 16.93 -5.86 13.77
CA LYS A 108 18.38 -5.61 13.77
C LYS A 108 18.76 -4.25 14.34
N THR A 109 17.99 -3.20 14.02
CA THR A 109 18.41 -1.79 14.23
C THR A 109 17.51 -1.01 15.18
N GLY A 110 16.31 -1.51 15.49
CA GLY A 110 15.27 -0.79 16.22
C GLY A 110 14.60 0.34 15.42
N VAL A 111 15.05 0.61 14.19
CA VAL A 111 14.49 1.68 13.36
C VAL A 111 13.20 1.21 12.70
N ILE A 112 12.12 1.96 12.90
CA ILE A 112 10.84 1.70 12.24
C ILE A 112 10.92 2.21 10.81
N ALA A 113 11.09 1.28 9.85
CA ALA A 113 10.93 1.57 8.44
C ALA A 113 9.42 1.68 8.12
N PRO A 114 8.92 2.81 7.60
CA PRO A 114 7.50 2.96 7.31
C PRO A 114 7.06 1.94 6.26
N LYS A 115 5.93 1.25 6.52
CA LYS A 115 5.23 0.48 5.49
C LYS A 115 4.72 1.47 4.45
N THR A 116 5.44 1.63 3.34
CA THR A 116 5.15 2.61 2.28
C THR A 116 3.82 2.38 1.54
N THR A 117 3.00 1.43 1.98
CA THR A 117 1.78 1.00 1.27
C THR A 117 0.66 2.03 1.34
N SER A 118 0.40 2.67 2.48
CA SER A 118 -0.82 3.49 2.64
C SER A 118 -0.83 4.77 1.79
N LEU A 119 0.29 5.50 1.75
CA LEU A 119 0.45 6.74 0.99
C LEU A 119 0.46 6.47 -0.53
N LEU A 120 1.23 5.46 -0.93
CA LEU A 120 1.40 5.06 -2.32
C LEU A 120 0.10 4.46 -2.88
N GLU A 121 -0.59 3.61 -2.11
CA GLU A 121 -1.92 3.10 -2.48
C GLU A 121 -2.94 4.22 -2.63
N ARG A 122 -2.93 5.20 -1.71
CA ARG A 122 -3.85 6.34 -1.79
C ARG A 122 -3.60 7.14 -3.07
N LEU A 123 -2.34 7.39 -3.43
CA LEU A 123 -1.96 8.05 -4.67
C LEU A 123 -2.42 7.24 -5.90
N PHE A 124 -2.06 5.96 -5.99
CA PHE A 124 -2.44 5.12 -7.13
C PHE A 124 -3.95 4.96 -7.26
N ARG A 125 -4.68 4.90 -6.14
CA ARG A 125 -6.13 4.86 -6.12
C ARG A 125 -6.75 6.16 -6.62
N GLU A 126 -6.19 7.31 -6.26
CA GLU A 126 -6.64 8.62 -6.75
C GLU A 126 -6.37 8.79 -8.25
N ILE A 127 -5.18 8.40 -8.71
CA ILE A 127 -4.81 8.35 -10.13
C ILE A 127 -5.79 7.43 -10.87
N GLY A 128 -5.96 6.19 -10.40
CA GLY A 128 -6.86 5.22 -11.01
C GLY A 128 -8.31 5.68 -11.05
N ARG A 129 -8.83 6.34 -10.00
CA ARG A 129 -10.20 6.88 -10.00
C ARG A 129 -10.40 8.00 -11.01
N ARG A 130 -9.44 8.91 -11.13
CA ARG A 130 -9.52 10.06 -12.05
C ARG A 130 -9.32 9.65 -13.50
N LEU A 131 -8.44 8.69 -13.75
CA LEU A 131 -8.21 8.17 -15.09
C LEU A 131 -9.30 7.18 -15.52
N LYS A 132 -9.66 6.17 -14.71
CA LYS A 132 -10.56 5.09 -15.12
C LYS A 132 -11.95 5.54 -15.59
N LYS A 133 -12.48 6.66 -15.04
CA LYS A 133 -13.79 7.20 -15.45
C LYS A 133 -13.73 8.10 -16.69
N ILE A 134 -12.55 8.62 -17.06
CA ILE A 134 -12.39 9.70 -18.04
C ILE A 134 -11.52 9.26 -19.24
N ALA A 135 -10.72 8.19 -19.11
CA ALA A 135 -9.62 7.84 -20.00
C ALA A 135 -9.98 7.01 -21.26
N TRP A 136 -11.26 6.86 -21.62
CA TRP A 136 -11.60 6.26 -22.93
C TRP A 136 -11.29 7.30 -24.03
N GLY A 137 -10.04 7.30 -24.53
CA GLY A 137 -9.58 8.18 -25.62
C GLY A 137 -8.49 9.20 -25.25
N TRP A 138 -7.83 9.08 -24.09
CA TRP A 138 -6.76 10.01 -23.69
C TRP A 138 -5.40 9.57 -24.24
N SER A 139 -4.59 10.54 -24.70
CA SER A 139 -3.19 10.28 -25.07
C SER A 139 -2.30 10.14 -23.82
N ASP A 140 -1.17 9.43 -23.95
CA ASP A 140 -0.18 9.28 -22.87
C ASP A 140 0.26 10.63 -22.28
N LYS A 141 0.34 11.67 -23.12
CA LYS A 141 0.66 13.03 -22.69
C LYS A 141 -0.40 13.60 -21.75
N ALA A 142 -1.68 13.42 -22.07
CA ALA A 142 -2.79 13.91 -21.25
C ALA A 142 -2.85 13.17 -19.91
N VAL A 143 -2.69 11.84 -19.94
CA VAL A 143 -2.62 10.99 -18.73
C VAL A 143 -1.45 11.41 -17.85
N THR A 144 -0.28 11.64 -18.44
CA THR A 144 0.93 12.08 -17.71
C THR A 144 0.71 13.42 -17.02
N ASN A 145 0.12 14.40 -17.71
CA ASN A 145 -0.12 15.72 -17.13
C ASN A 145 -1.12 15.67 -15.96
N ILE A 146 -2.19 14.88 -16.07
CA ILE A 146 -3.13 14.70 -14.96
C ILE A 146 -2.45 14.02 -13.77
N SER A 147 -1.69 12.95 -14.00
CA SER A 147 -0.96 12.26 -12.94
C SER A 147 -0.02 13.22 -12.20
N LYS A 148 0.71 14.07 -12.94
CA LYS A 148 1.55 15.14 -12.35
C LYS A 148 0.73 16.14 -11.52
N MET A 149 -0.41 16.61 -12.03
CA MET A 149 -1.28 17.53 -11.28
C MET A 149 -1.79 16.91 -9.98
N ILE A 150 -2.18 15.63 -10.00
CA ILE A 150 -2.62 14.90 -8.81
C ILE A 150 -1.48 14.79 -7.79
N MET A 151 -0.27 14.45 -8.24
CA MET A 151 0.90 14.37 -7.38
C MET A 151 1.25 15.71 -6.75
N ILE A 152 1.29 16.79 -7.53
CA ILE A 152 1.59 18.14 -7.04
C ILE A 152 0.54 18.57 -6.00
N ARG A 153 -0.75 18.34 -6.28
CA ARG A 153 -1.82 18.66 -5.32
C ARG A 153 -1.67 17.89 -4.01
N GLN A 154 -1.21 16.63 -4.05
CA GLN A 154 -1.10 15.77 -2.88
C GLN A 154 0.16 16.03 -2.04
N TYR A 155 1.29 16.34 -2.69
CA TYR A 155 2.61 16.41 -2.04
C TYR A 155 3.24 17.80 -2.02
N SER A 156 2.62 18.76 -2.70
CA SER A 156 3.12 20.14 -2.79
C SER A 156 1.94 21.09 -2.78
N ARG A 157 1.11 20.96 -1.74
CA ARG A 157 -0.13 21.73 -1.58
C ARG A 157 0.12 23.23 -1.63
N ASP A 158 1.17 23.71 -0.98
CA ASP A 158 1.52 25.14 -0.99
C ASP A 158 1.85 25.63 -2.40
N LYS A 159 2.61 24.84 -3.18
CA LYS A 159 2.92 25.16 -4.59
C LYS A 159 1.66 25.11 -5.46
N TRP A 160 0.75 24.18 -5.19
CA TRP A 160 -0.53 24.08 -5.89
C TRP A 160 -1.41 25.29 -5.60
N GLU A 161 -1.54 25.68 -4.33
CA GLU A 161 -2.31 26.85 -3.91
C GLU A 161 -1.71 28.14 -4.47
N GLN A 162 -0.38 28.29 -4.41
CA GLN A 162 0.31 29.44 -5.00
C GLN A 162 0.06 29.53 -6.50
N TYR A 163 0.21 28.43 -7.24
CA TYR A 163 -0.08 28.39 -8.67
C TYR A 163 -1.51 28.85 -8.99
N TRP A 164 -2.51 28.43 -8.22
CA TRP A 164 -3.89 28.87 -8.43
C TRP A 164 -4.13 30.32 -8.01
N LYS A 165 -3.50 30.80 -6.93
CA LYS A 165 -3.54 32.21 -6.55
C LYS A 165 -2.99 33.08 -7.66
N ASP A 166 -1.83 32.72 -8.22
CA ASP A 166 -1.21 33.45 -9.32
C ASP A 166 -2.07 33.40 -10.59
N LYS A 167 -2.56 32.20 -10.96
CA LYS A 167 -3.37 31.99 -12.16
C LYS A 167 -4.72 32.71 -12.12
N LEU A 168 -5.35 32.77 -10.95
CA LEU A 168 -6.64 33.45 -10.74
C LEU A 168 -6.47 34.93 -10.39
N GLY A 169 -5.24 35.43 -10.29
CA GLY A 169 -4.96 36.82 -9.92
C GLY A 169 -5.37 37.17 -8.49
N ILE A 170 -5.41 36.19 -7.58
CA ILE A 170 -5.74 36.39 -6.16
C ILE A 170 -4.51 36.98 -5.48
N LYS A 171 -4.47 38.31 -5.42
CA LYS A 171 -3.35 39.09 -4.86
C LYS A 171 -3.52 39.44 -3.36
N GLY A 172 -4.54 38.90 -2.70
CA GLY A 172 -4.83 39.18 -1.28
C GLY A 172 -5.41 40.58 -1.04
N TYR A 173 -6.14 41.14 -2.00
CA TYR A 173 -6.74 42.47 -1.87
C TYR A 173 -7.99 42.51 -0.98
N PHE A 174 -8.56 41.36 -0.67
CA PHE A 174 -9.74 41.25 0.19
C PHE A 174 -9.75 39.89 0.89
N ASP A 175 -10.26 39.88 2.10
CA ASP A 175 -10.51 38.67 2.90
C ASP A 175 -12.01 38.36 2.89
N ILE A 176 -12.35 37.09 2.70
CA ILE A 176 -13.73 36.60 2.80
C ILE A 176 -13.80 35.71 4.03
N GLU A 177 -14.60 36.14 5.01
CA GLU A 177 -14.91 35.34 6.19
C GLU A 177 -16.38 34.91 6.17
N ILE A 178 -16.63 33.64 6.50
CA ILE A 178 -17.99 33.14 6.70
C ILE A 178 -18.39 33.43 8.14
N MET A 179 -19.22 34.45 8.36
CA MET A 179 -19.63 34.88 9.69
C MET A 179 -20.64 33.92 10.35
N SER A 180 -21.52 33.29 9.58
CA SER A 180 -22.46 32.29 10.10
C SER A 180 -22.93 31.34 9.01
N VAL A 181 -23.26 30.12 9.40
CA VAL A 181 -23.89 29.11 8.54
C VAL A 181 -25.15 28.62 9.26
N ASN A 182 -26.30 28.81 8.62
CA ASN A 182 -27.57 28.29 9.13
C ASN A 182 -28.02 27.13 8.24
N LEU A 183 -28.22 25.96 8.83
CA LEU A 183 -28.79 24.81 8.14
C LEU A 183 -30.31 24.88 8.24
N SER A 184 -30.97 25.07 7.10
CA SER A 184 -32.43 24.93 6.99
C SER A 184 -32.80 23.49 6.64
N SER A 185 -33.90 22.99 7.21
CA SER A 185 -34.45 21.69 6.84
C SER A 185 -34.92 21.73 5.39
N CYS A 186 -34.46 20.75 4.59
CA CYS A 186 -34.87 20.60 3.20
C CYS A 186 -36.38 20.37 3.14
N LYS A 187 -37.12 21.26 2.46
CA LYS A 187 -38.60 21.22 2.34
C LYS A 187 -39.11 20.24 1.28
N HIS A 188 -38.23 19.49 0.63
CA HIS A 188 -38.61 18.51 -0.39
C HIS A 188 -38.01 17.15 -0.06
N PHE A 189 -38.87 16.30 0.48
CA PHE A 189 -38.83 14.84 0.35
C PHE A 189 -39.98 14.42 -0.57
#